data_AF-A0A7U9EUQ2-F1
#
_entry.id   AF-A0A7U9EUQ2-F1
#
_cell.length_a   1.000
_cell.length_b   1.000
_cell.length_c   1.000
_cell.angle_alpha   90.00
_cell.angle_beta   90.00
_cell.angle_gamma   90.00
#
_symmetry.space_group_name_H-M   'P 1'
#
loop_
_entity.id
_entity.type
_entity.pdbx_description
1 polymer ?
#
loop_
_entity_poly.entity_id
_entity_poly.type
_entity_poly.pdbx_seq_one_letter_code
_entity_poly.pdbx_strand_id
1 'polypeptide(L)'
;MGRQDGVIFPIVAVVSLLLVFSVTHVLLLYEAERQAAYAARQAAEADELVQMAVFDVKERIASADPSTAGEAGEWTYPRGRAVYRWVREDAAHVRVSLSIRSASGLRRAVMFTVTLPALHIVEWREQNG
;
A
#
# COMPACT_ATOMS: atom_id res chain seq x y z
N MET A 1 -0.01 -55.68 -40.88
CA MET A 1 -0.63 -54.34 -40.71
C MET A 1 -1.31 -54.31 -39.35
N GLY A 2 -0.65 -53.74 -38.34
CA GLY A 2 -1.16 -53.72 -36.97
C GLY A 2 -2.23 -52.66 -36.79
N ARG A 3 -3.37 -53.02 -36.17
CA ARG A 3 -4.46 -52.11 -35.82
C ARG A 3 -3.97 -51.05 -34.83
N GLN A 4 -3.65 -49.85 -35.32
CA GLN A 4 -3.22 -48.70 -34.50
C GLN A 4 -4.39 -47.89 -33.92
N ASP A 5 -5.62 -48.19 -34.32
CA ASP A 5 -6.82 -47.42 -33.96
C ASP A 5 -7.08 -47.35 -32.43
N GLY A 6 -6.59 -48.33 -31.66
CA GLY A 6 -6.76 -48.37 -30.20
C GLY A 6 -5.76 -47.53 -29.40
N VAL A 7 -4.63 -47.10 -30.00
CA VAL A 7 -3.54 -46.39 -29.29
C VAL A 7 -3.60 -44.87 -29.53
N ILE A 8 -4.09 -44.45 -30.70
CA ILE A 8 -4.24 -43.03 -31.05
C ILE A 8 -5.28 -42.37 -30.14
N PHE A 9 -6.40 -43.05 -29.87
CA PHE A 9 -7.48 -42.52 -29.03
C PHE A 9 -7.05 -42.18 -27.59
N PRO A 10 -6.35 -43.07 -26.84
CA PRO A 10 -5.87 -42.73 -25.50
C PRO A 10 -4.75 -41.68 -25.50
N ILE A 11 -3.86 -41.67 -26.51
CA ILE A 11 -2.81 -40.63 -26.60
C ILE A 11 -3.43 -39.26 -26.86
N VAL A 12 -4.39 -39.16 -27.78
CA VAL A 12 -5.10 -37.90 -28.06
C VAL A 12 -5.87 -37.42 -26.82
N ALA A 13 -6.50 -38.34 -26.07
CA ALA A 13 -7.16 -37.99 -24.81
C ALA A 13 -6.18 -37.45 -23.76
N VAL A 14 -5.01 -38.09 -23.60
CA VAL A 14 -3.96 -37.63 -22.67
C VAL A 14 -3.39 -36.28 -23.09
N VAL A 15 -3.07 -36.09 -24.38
CA VAL A 15 -2.57 -34.80 -24.90
C VAL A 15 -3.61 -33.70 -24.72
N SER A 16 -4.88 -34.00 -25.00
CA SER A 16 -5.99 -33.05 -24.79
C SER A 16 -6.14 -32.69 -23.32
N LEU A 17 -6.05 -33.67 -22.41
CA LEU A 17 -6.11 -33.45 -20.97
C LEU A 17 -4.95 -32.57 -20.48
N LEU A 18 -3.73 -32.84 -20.94
CA LEU A 18 -2.55 -32.05 -20.63
C LEU A 18 -2.67 -30.62 -21.16
N LEU A 19 -3.21 -30.44 -22.36
CA LEU A 19 -3.49 -29.12 -22.94
C LEU A 19 -4.51 -28.35 -22.08
N VAL A 20 -5.62 -28.99 -21.71
CA VAL A 20 -6.65 -28.38 -20.85
C VAL A 20 -6.06 -27.99 -19.50
N PHE A 21 -5.26 -28.87 -18.88
CA PHE A 21 -4.60 -28.60 -17.60
C PHE A 21 -3.61 -27.43 -17.71
N SER A 22 -2.82 -27.40 -18.78
CA SER A 22 -1.84 -26.33 -19.03
C SER A 22 -2.53 -24.98 -19.24
N VAL A 23 -3.57 -24.94 -20.07
CA VAL A 23 -4.36 -23.71 -20.31
C VAL A 23 -5.01 -23.24 -19.01
N THR A 24 -5.56 -24.16 -18.21
CA THR A 24 -6.16 -23.82 -16.91
C THR A 24 -5.12 -23.22 -15.96
N HIS A 25 -3.91 -23.79 -15.90
CA HIS A 25 -2.83 -23.24 -15.09
C HIS A 25 -2.41 -21.82 -15.53
N VAL A 26 -2.28 -21.60 -16.84
CA VAL A 26 -1.92 -20.28 -17.37
C VAL A 26 -2.99 -19.24 -17.03
N LEU A 27 -4.27 -19.62 -17.12
CA LEU A 27 -5.37 -18.72 -16.75
C LEU A 27 -5.37 -18.38 -15.26
N LEU A 28 -5.19 -19.38 -14.40
CA LEU A 28 -5.10 -19.17 -12.94
C LEU A 28 -3.91 -18.28 -12.57
N LEU A 29 -2.75 -18.52 -13.21
CA LEU A 29 -1.55 -17.70 -12.99
C LEU A 29 -1.80 -16.25 -13.43
N TYR A 30 -2.38 -16.05 -14.61
CA TYR A 30 -2.70 -14.73 -15.13
C TYR A 30 -3.65 -13.96 -14.21
N GLU A 31 -4.69 -14.63 -13.68
CA GLU A 31 -5.61 -14.00 -12.73
C GLU A 31 -4.91 -13.58 -11.43
N ALA A 32 -4.05 -14.46 -10.90
CA ALA A 32 -3.28 -14.17 -9.69
C ALA A 32 -2.31 -12.99 -9.90
N GLU A 33 -1.56 -12.98 -11.00
CA GLU A 33 -0.66 -11.86 -11.34
C GLU A 33 -1.43 -10.55 -11.53
N ARG A 34 -2.59 -10.61 -12.18
CA ARG A 34 -3.43 -9.43 -12.38
C ARG A 34 -3.93 -8.88 -11.05
N GLN A 35 -4.38 -9.73 -10.14
CA GLN A 35 -4.80 -9.32 -8.80
C GLN A 35 -3.64 -8.72 -8.00
N ALA A 36 -2.46 -9.36 -8.04
CA ALA A 36 -1.26 -8.85 -7.40
C ALA A 36 -0.85 -7.48 -7.95
N ALA A 37 -0.91 -7.28 -9.26
CA ALA A 37 -0.61 -5.99 -9.90
C ALA A 37 -1.59 -4.89 -9.46
N TYR A 38 -2.88 -5.20 -9.35
CA TYR A 38 -3.87 -4.25 -8.82
C TYR A 38 -3.61 -3.90 -7.36
N ALA A 39 -3.34 -4.90 -6.52
CA ALA A 39 -3.01 -4.69 -5.11
C ALA A 39 -1.73 -3.84 -4.94
N ALA A 40 -0.70 -4.11 -5.74
CA ALA A 40 0.54 -3.35 -5.73
C ALA A 40 0.33 -1.89 -6.13
N ARG A 41 -0.52 -1.62 -7.13
CA ARG A 41 -0.87 -0.24 -7.52
C ARG A 41 -1.61 0.49 -6.40
N GLN A 42 -2.58 -0.16 -5.76
CA GLN A 42 -3.32 0.43 -4.64
C GLN A 42 -2.42 0.69 -3.43
N ALA A 43 -1.46 -0.19 -3.16
CA ALA A 43 -0.46 0.02 -2.11
C ALA A 43 0.44 1.23 -2.44
N ALA A 44 0.95 1.31 -3.67
CA ALA A 44 1.78 2.43 -4.10
C ALA A 44 1.04 3.78 -4.02
N GLU A 45 -0.24 3.83 -4.42
CA GLU A 45 -1.07 5.03 -4.25
C GLU A 45 -1.17 5.47 -2.78
N ALA A 46 -1.34 4.52 -1.86
CA ALA A 46 -1.42 4.83 -0.43
C ALA A 46 -0.07 5.29 0.13
N ASP A 47 1.03 4.68 -0.31
CA ASP A 47 2.38 5.04 0.13
C ASP A 47 2.77 6.45 -0.35
N GLU A 48 2.40 6.82 -1.58
CA GLU A 48 2.55 8.20 -2.08
C GLU A 48 1.79 9.19 -1.19
N LEU A 49 0.54 8.88 -0.82
CA LEU A 49 -0.24 9.74 0.08
C LEU A 49 0.39 9.86 1.47
N VAL A 50 0.99 8.78 1.99
CA VAL A 50 1.77 8.83 3.23
C VAL A 50 2.92 9.79 3.10
N GLN A 51 3.71 9.70 2.03
CA GLN A 51 4.87 10.57 1.82
C GLN A 51 4.45 12.04 1.72
N MET A 52 3.38 12.34 0.98
CA MET A 52 2.85 13.70 0.88
C MET A 52 2.38 14.22 2.25
N ALA A 53 1.60 13.44 2.99
CA ALA A 53 1.11 13.84 4.30
C ALA A 53 2.23 14.01 5.35
N VAL A 54 3.27 13.18 5.28
CA VAL A 54 4.48 13.31 6.11
C VAL A 54 5.22 14.60 5.78
N PHE A 55 5.30 14.97 4.51
CA PHE A 55 5.92 16.24 4.11
C PHE A 55 5.10 17.44 4.63
N ASP A 56 3.80 17.46 4.35
CA ASP A 56 2.91 18.57 4.73
C ASP A 56 2.83 18.77 6.25
N VAL A 57 2.81 17.69 7.03
CA VAL A 57 2.81 17.80 8.50
C VAL A 57 4.12 18.32 9.05
N LYS A 58 5.26 18.01 8.41
CA LYS A 58 6.56 18.57 8.78
C LYS A 58 6.60 20.07 8.50
N GLU A 59 6.10 20.51 7.35
CA GLU A 59 5.95 21.94 7.06
C GLU A 59 5.02 22.62 8.07
N ARG A 60 3.91 21.97 8.43
CA ARG A 60 2.98 22.50 9.43
C ARG A 60 3.64 22.68 10.79
N ILE A 61 4.39 21.67 11.26
CA ILE A 61 5.16 21.75 12.51
C ILE A 61 6.24 22.84 12.43
N ALA A 62 6.93 22.99 11.29
CA ALA A 62 7.94 24.03 11.09
C ALA A 62 7.34 25.45 11.14
N SER A 63 6.11 25.61 10.66
CA SER A 63 5.38 26.88 10.65
C SER A 63 4.69 27.22 11.98
N ALA A 64 4.53 26.24 12.87
CA ALA A 64 3.85 26.41 14.13
C ALA A 64 4.71 27.17 15.15
N ASP A 65 4.06 27.93 16.03
CA ASP A 65 4.76 28.59 17.13
C ASP A 65 5.44 27.52 18.02
N PRO A 66 6.69 27.74 18.48
CA PRO A 66 7.40 26.81 19.36
C PRO A 66 6.63 26.41 20.63
N SER A 67 5.74 27.29 21.12
CA SER A 67 4.87 27.04 22.29
C SER A 67 3.63 26.20 21.98
N THR A 68 3.35 25.90 20.72
CA THR A 68 2.20 25.09 20.30
C THR A 68 2.37 23.65 20.81
N ALA A 69 1.41 23.20 21.64
CA ALA A 69 1.40 21.86 22.22
C ALA A 69 0.98 20.77 21.24
N GLY A 70 0.22 21.12 20.20
CA GLY A 70 -0.24 20.18 19.18
C GLY A 70 -1.29 20.79 18.27
N GLU A 71 -1.52 20.13 17.14
CA GLU A 71 -2.53 20.52 16.17
C GLU A 71 -3.12 19.27 15.51
N ALA A 72 -4.35 19.37 15.03
CA ALA A 72 -4.99 18.35 14.21
C ALA A 72 -5.68 19.01 13.02
N GLY A 73 -5.80 18.27 11.92
CA GLY A 73 -6.44 18.74 10.72
C GLY A 73 -6.59 17.63 9.67
N GLU A 74 -6.99 18.03 8.48
CA GLU A 74 -7.20 17.13 7.35
C GLU A 74 -6.69 17.79 6.05
N TRP A 75 -5.98 17.01 5.23
CA TRP A 75 -5.63 17.35 3.87
C TRP A 75 -6.46 16.51 2.90
N THR A 76 -6.93 17.16 1.84
CA THR A 76 -7.57 16.49 0.71
C THR A 76 -6.63 16.55 -0.49
N TYR A 77 -6.23 15.38 -0.98
CA TYR A 77 -5.41 15.20 -2.17
C TYR A 77 -6.27 14.68 -3.32
N PRO A 78 -5.82 14.81 -4.59
CA PRO A 78 -6.53 14.21 -5.72
C PRO A 78 -6.73 12.68 -5.58
N ARG A 79 -5.79 12.00 -4.93
CA ARG A 79 -5.78 10.53 -4.78
C ARG A 79 -6.30 10.02 -3.45
N GLY A 80 -6.73 10.90 -2.54
CA GLY A 80 -7.20 10.47 -1.22
C GLY A 80 -7.24 11.59 -0.20
N ARG A 81 -7.42 11.24 1.08
CA ARG A 81 -7.42 12.19 2.19
C ARG A 81 -6.50 11.71 3.30
N ALA A 82 -5.89 12.65 4.01
CA ALA A 82 -5.07 12.38 5.18
C ALA A 82 -5.56 13.23 6.35
N VAL A 83 -5.94 12.58 7.44
CA VAL A 83 -6.19 13.21 8.73
C VAL A 83 -4.91 13.13 9.53
N TYR A 84 -4.48 14.26 10.09
CA TYR A 84 -3.29 14.32 10.91
C TYR A 84 -3.60 14.83 12.31
N ARG A 85 -2.77 14.41 13.24
CA ARG A 85 -2.66 14.99 14.56
C ARG A 85 -1.21 14.91 15.00
N TRP A 86 -0.65 16.01 15.46
CA TRP A 86 0.65 16.02 16.10
C TRP A 86 0.58 16.61 17.50
N VAL A 87 1.45 16.14 18.36
CA VAL A 87 1.56 16.55 19.76
C VAL A 87 3.04 16.69 20.09
N ARG A 88 3.39 17.82 20.69
CA ARG A 88 4.73 18.06 21.23
C ARG A 88 4.89 17.22 22.49
N GLU A 89 5.86 16.30 22.47
CA GLU A 89 6.16 15.46 23.65
C GLU A 89 7.10 16.18 24.60
N ASP A 90 8.10 16.86 24.05
CA ASP A 90 9.07 17.67 24.81
C ASP A 90 9.63 18.82 23.94
N ALA A 91 10.71 19.46 24.40
CA ALA A 91 11.34 20.57 23.69
C ALA A 91 11.96 20.15 22.33
N ALA A 92 12.36 18.89 22.19
CA ALA A 92 13.07 18.34 21.04
C ALA A 92 12.23 17.38 20.19
N HIS A 93 11.11 16.84 20.68
CA HIS A 93 10.35 15.79 20.01
C HIS A 93 8.88 16.13 19.80
N VAL A 94 8.39 15.77 18.62
CA VAL A 94 6.98 15.86 18.25
C VAL A 94 6.52 14.50 17.73
N ARG A 95 5.45 13.97 18.32
CA ARG A 95 4.79 12.76 17.86
C ARG A 95 3.68 13.11 16.89
N VAL A 96 3.62 12.40 15.78
CA VAL A 96 2.64 12.57 14.71
C VAL A 96 1.86 11.28 14.53
N SER A 97 0.56 11.41 14.35
CA SER A 97 -0.36 10.36 13.94
C SER A 97 -1.04 10.77 12.63
N LEU A 98 -0.96 9.92 11.62
CA LEU A 98 -1.62 10.07 10.34
C LEU A 98 -2.61 8.94 10.12
N SER A 99 -3.79 9.28 9.61
CA SER A 99 -4.78 8.33 9.10
C SER A 99 -5.11 8.70 7.66
N ILE A 100 -4.82 7.80 6.74
CA ILE A 100 -4.91 8.03 5.30
C ILE A 100 -5.97 7.11 4.72
N ARG A 101 -6.75 7.66 3.80
CA ARG A 101 -7.72 6.93 2.99
C ARG A 101 -7.50 7.25 1.52
N SER A 102 -7.06 6.26 0.74
CA SER A 102 -6.93 6.41 -0.71
C SER A 102 -8.30 6.44 -1.40
N ALA A 103 -8.34 6.96 -2.63
CA ALA A 103 -9.51 6.92 -3.50
C ALA A 103 -9.93 5.48 -3.83
N SER A 104 -8.96 4.56 -3.88
CA SER A 104 -9.18 3.11 -4.02
C SER A 104 -9.77 2.46 -2.75
N GLY A 105 -9.94 3.21 -1.66
CA GLY A 105 -10.57 2.77 -0.42
C GLY A 105 -9.61 2.15 0.59
N LEU A 106 -8.32 2.04 0.26
CA LEU A 106 -7.29 1.52 1.14
C LEU A 106 -7.04 2.49 2.30
N ARG A 107 -6.85 1.94 3.50
CA ARG A 107 -6.59 2.72 4.71
C ARG A 107 -5.19 2.43 5.22
N ARG A 108 -4.48 3.48 5.62
CA ARG A 108 -3.18 3.38 6.31
C ARG A 108 -3.23 4.23 7.56
N ALA A 109 -2.63 3.73 8.63
CA ALA A 109 -2.41 4.48 9.85
C ALA A 109 -0.92 4.45 10.17
N VAL A 110 -0.33 5.62 10.31
CA VAL A 110 1.11 5.79 10.53
C VAL A 110 1.30 6.65 11.75
N MET A 111 2.21 6.24 12.62
CA MET A 111 2.68 7.06 13.73
C MET A 111 4.19 7.20 13.63
N PHE A 112 4.68 8.42 13.80
CA PHE A 112 6.11 8.67 13.76
C PHE A 112 6.48 9.84 14.68
N THR A 113 7.73 9.85 15.12
CA THR A 113 8.27 10.90 15.99
C THR A 113 9.35 11.66 15.22
N VAL A 114 9.30 13.00 15.25
CA VAL A 114 10.30 13.86 14.63
C VAL A 114 11.06 14.68 15.66
N THR A 115 12.34 14.95 15.39
CA THR A 115 13.18 15.83 16.20
C THR A 115 13.11 17.28 15.74
N LEU A 116 13.25 18.25 16.63
CA LEU A 116 13.31 19.67 16.32
C LEU A 116 14.75 20.20 16.42
N PRO A 117 15.12 21.21 15.61
CA PRO A 117 14.34 21.83 14.55
C PRO A 117 14.42 21.10 13.20
N ALA A 118 15.29 20.10 13.06
CA ALA A 118 15.63 19.48 11.78
C ALA A 118 14.52 18.57 11.18
N LEU A 119 13.53 18.20 11.99
CA LEU A 119 12.39 17.34 11.63
C LEU A 119 12.84 15.97 11.09
N HIS A 120 13.90 15.38 11.66
CA HIS A 120 14.29 14.01 11.32
C HIS A 120 13.35 13.02 11.99
N ILE A 121 12.88 12.05 11.23
CA ILE A 121 12.07 10.95 11.77
C ILE A 121 12.99 10.03 12.56
N VAL A 122 12.75 9.88 13.86
CA VAL A 122 13.52 9.02 14.76
C VAL A 122 12.79 7.73 15.11
N GLU A 123 11.47 7.72 14.97
CA GLU A 123 10.64 6.53 15.17
C GLU A 123 9.58 6.46 14.08
N TRP A 124 9.29 5.26 13.62
CA TRP A 124 8.25 4.98 12.62
C TRP A 124 7.47 3.72 13.01
N ARG A 125 6.15 3.80 12.99
CA ARG A 125 5.25 2.67 13.23
C ARG A 125 4.08 2.74 12.28
N GLU A 126 3.93 1.68 11.48
CA GLU A 126 2.72 1.44 10.70
C GLU A 126 1.77 0.58 11.51
N GLN A 127 0.55 1.08 11.70
CA GLN A 127 -0.55 0.26 12.19
C GLN A 127 -1.21 -0.34 10.95
N ASN A 128 -0.88 -1.60 10.69
CA ASN A 128 -1.65 -2.41 9.75
C ASN A 128 -3.07 -2.56 10.32
N GLY A 129 -4.03 -1.90 9.68
CA GLY A 129 -5.46 -2.09 9.93
C GLY A 129 -5.98 -3.37 9.30
#